data_AF-A0A383AJL3-F1
#
_entry.id   AF-A0A383AJL3-F1
#
_cell.length_a   1.000
_cell.length_b   1.000
_cell.length_c   1.000
_cell.angle_alpha   90.00
_cell.angle_beta   90.00
_cell.angle_gamma   90.00
#
_symmetry.space_group_name_H-M   'P 1'
#
loop_
_entity.id
_entity.type
_entity.pdbx_description
1 polymer ?
#
loop_
_entity_poly.entity_id
_entity_poly.type
_entity_poly.pdbx_seq_one_letter_code
_entity_poly.pdbx_strand_id
1 'polypeptide(L)'
;FGIMGGHAVATILMDIGEIKVTKDGKEFYYATNGGFADIRPESVMLLVETAEKVSDIDKDRAEKAIKRAKEKLNGKEADLTRAQDAITRARNRLKIISRI
;
A
#
# COMPACT_ATOMS: atom_id res chain seq x y z
N PHE A 1 0.18 11.61 -3.57
CA PHE A 1 0.59 13.00 -3.25
C PHE A 1 1.97 12.96 -2.61
N GLY A 2 2.64 14.10 -2.48
CA GLY A 2 3.95 14.22 -1.82
C GLY A 2 3.86 15.20 -0.65
N ILE A 3 4.68 14.99 0.37
CA ILE A 3 4.78 15.88 1.54
C ILE A 3 6.25 16.27 1.70
N MET A 4 6.51 17.56 1.91
CA MET A 4 7.82 18.13 2.24
C MET A 4 7.70 18.98 3.50
N GLY A 5 8.84 19.46 4.03
CA GLY A 5 8.85 20.37 5.17
C GLY A 5 8.01 21.62 4.92
N GLY A 6 7.20 22.01 5.91
CA GLY A 6 6.30 23.17 5.81
C GLY A 6 4.99 22.92 5.06
N HIS A 7 4.64 21.66 4.76
CA HIS A 7 3.35 21.33 4.17
C HIS A 7 2.18 21.74 5.09
N ALA A 8 1.07 22.17 4.48
CA ALA A 8 -0.14 22.55 5.22
C ALA A 8 -0.68 21.40 6.08
N VAL A 9 -1.22 21.75 7.25
CA VAL A 9 -1.89 20.81 8.16
C VAL A 9 -3.10 20.22 7.46
N ALA A 10 -3.15 18.88 7.40
CA ALA A 10 -4.23 18.16 6.75
C ALA A 10 -4.30 16.72 7.25
N THR A 11 -5.50 16.16 7.22
CA THR A 11 -5.72 14.72 7.36
C THR A 11 -6.21 14.20 6.01
N ILE A 12 -5.47 13.26 5.43
CA ILE A 12 -5.71 12.77 4.06
C ILE A 12 -5.91 11.26 4.09
N LEU A 13 -7.03 10.78 3.57
CA LEU A 13 -7.27 9.36 3.36
C LEU A 13 -6.32 8.79 2.31
N MET A 14 -5.86 7.56 2.55
CA MET A 14 -4.94 6.84 1.70
C MET A 14 -5.58 5.54 1.22
N ASP A 15 -5.48 5.29 -0.07
CA ASP A 15 -5.86 4.02 -0.69
C ASP A 15 -4.74 2.97 -0.54
N ILE A 16 -5.04 1.74 -0.96
CA ILE A 16 -4.05 0.69 -1.18
C ILE A 16 -2.98 1.21 -2.16
N GLY A 17 -1.72 1.24 -1.75
CA GLY A 17 -0.69 1.86 -2.57
C GLY A 17 0.73 1.76 -2.04
N GLU A 18 1.62 2.50 -2.70
CA GLU A 18 3.04 2.60 -2.39
C GLU A 18 3.28 3.82 -1.49
N ILE A 19 4.04 3.62 -0.42
CA ILE A 19 4.60 4.70 0.39
C ILE A 19 6.10 4.76 0.09
N LYS A 20 6.56 5.92 -0.36
CA LYS A 20 7.98 6.24 -0.51
C LYS A 20 8.40 7.24 0.56
N VAL A 21 9.42 6.89 1.34
CA VAL A 21 10.03 7.78 2.34
C VAL A 21 11.48 8.01 1.96
N THR A 22 11.88 9.28 1.89
CA THR A 22 13.29 9.64 1.71
C THR A 22 13.85 10.12 3.04
N LYS A 23 14.90 9.47 3.53
CA LYS A 23 15.59 9.83 4.78
C LYS A 23 17.10 9.71 4.59
N ASP A 24 17.84 10.76 4.94
CA ASP A 24 19.30 10.83 4.84
C ASP A 24 19.82 10.44 3.44
N GLY A 25 19.14 10.92 2.40
CA GLY A 25 19.46 10.62 0.99
C GLY A 25 19.11 9.20 0.53
N LYS A 26 18.54 8.36 1.40
CA LYS A 26 18.11 6.99 1.07
C LYS A 26 16.61 6.92 0.89
N GLU A 27 16.18 6.13 -0.09
CA GLU A 27 14.77 5.85 -0.33
C GLU A 27 14.34 4.53 0.33
N PHE A 28 13.16 4.56 0.95
CA PHE A 28 12.52 3.41 1.58
C PHE A 28 11.13 3.26 0.98
N TYR A 29 10.78 2.03 0.60
CA TYR A 29 9.52 1.71 -0.06
C TYR A 29 8.71 0.74 0.78
N TYR A 30 7.41 1.01 0.90
CA TYR A 30 6.47 0.19 1.65
C TYR A 30 5.17 -0.01 0.86
N ALA A 31 4.57 -1.19 0.97
CA ALA A 31 3.21 -1.45 0.55
C ALA A 31 2.25 -1.16 1.71
N THR A 32 1.20 -0.36 1.44
CA THR A 32 0.08 -0.15 2.37
C THR A 32 -1.23 -0.65 1.80
N ASN A 33 -2.16 -1.01 2.68
CA ASN A 33 -3.53 -1.37 2.33
C ASN A 33 -4.52 -0.21 2.53
N GLY A 34 -4.00 1.00 2.75
CA GLY A 34 -4.78 2.20 3.00
C GLY A 34 -4.65 2.67 4.45
N GLY A 35 -5.46 3.67 4.80
CA GLY A 35 -5.42 4.34 6.10
C GLY A 35 -5.51 5.86 5.92
N PHE A 36 -4.75 6.62 6.70
CA PHE A 36 -4.64 8.06 6.52
C PHE A 36 -3.28 8.62 6.94
N ALA A 37 -2.94 9.76 6.35
CA ALA A 37 -1.84 10.61 6.77
C ALA A 37 -2.39 11.78 7.60
N ASP A 38 -1.93 11.92 8.84
CA ASP A 38 -2.13 13.11 9.68
C ASP A 38 -0.88 13.99 9.59
N ILE A 39 -1.01 15.13 8.91
CA ILE A 39 0.08 16.06 8.63
C ILE A 39 -0.01 17.22 9.62
N ARG A 40 1.08 17.44 10.36
CA ARG A 40 1.25 18.53 11.33
C ARG A 40 2.45 19.39 10.91
N PRO A 41 2.61 20.61 11.47
CA PRO A 41 3.67 21.52 11.05
C PRO A 41 5.08 20.91 11.08
N GLU A 42 5.37 20.10 12.10
CA GLU A 42 6.69 19.53 12.35
C GLU A 42 6.79 18.02 12.02
N SER A 43 5.69 17.35 11.69
CA SER A 43 5.67 15.90 11.57
C SER A 43 4.53 15.37 10.72
N VAL A 44 4.74 14.21 10.10
CA VAL A 44 3.68 13.43 9.46
C VAL A 44 3.54 12.11 10.19
N MET A 45 2.32 11.78 10.61
CA MET A 45 1.97 10.48 11.15
C MET A 45 1.14 9.70 10.13
N LEU A 46 1.56 8.49 9.81
CA LEU A 46 0.79 7.59 8.95
C LEU A 46 0.11 6.54 9.84
N LEU A 47 -1.21 6.56 9.91
CA LEU A 47 -1.98 5.48 10.51
C LEU A 47 -2.53 4.60 9.40
N VAL A 48 -1.92 3.43 9.23
CA VAL A 48 -2.20 2.52 8.11
C VAL A 48 -2.57 1.14 8.60
N GLU A 49 -3.37 0.43 7.82
CA GLU A 49 -3.74 -0.96 8.15
C GLU A 49 -2.53 -1.90 8.14
N THR A 50 -1.61 -1.69 7.20
CA THR A 50 -0.36 -2.44 7.08
C THR A 50 0.73 -1.55 6.50
N ALA A 51 1.98 -1.77 6.92
CA ALA A 51 3.16 -1.18 6.30
C ALA A 51 4.20 -2.29 6.07
N GLU A 52 4.18 -2.89 4.88
CA GLU A 52 5.08 -3.98 4.51
C GLU A 52 6.27 -3.39 3.74
N LYS A 53 7.47 -3.48 4.30
CA LYS A 53 8.67 -2.97 3.64
C LYS A 53 8.96 -3.80 2.40
N VAL A 54 9.47 -3.17 1.34
CA VAL A 54 9.72 -3.86 0.06
C VAL A 54 10.61 -5.11 0.19
N SER A 55 11.59 -5.09 1.12
CA SER A 55 12.47 -6.24 1.39
C SER A 55 11.76 -7.45 2.00
N ASP A 56 10.59 -7.23 2.59
CA ASP A 56 9.85 -8.24 3.36
C ASP A 56 8.71 -8.84 2.53
N ILE A 57 8.51 -8.33 1.29
CA ILE A 57 7.46 -8.78 0.40
C ILE A 57 7.83 -10.12 -0.23
N ASP A 58 7.02 -11.15 0.05
CA ASP A 58 7.08 -12.45 -0.62
C ASP A 58 6.33 -12.40 -1.96
N LYS A 59 7.10 -12.47 -3.06
CA LYS A 59 6.59 -12.45 -4.44
C LYS A 59 5.65 -13.63 -4.73
N ASP A 60 6.05 -14.85 -4.38
CA ASP A 60 5.28 -16.05 -4.67
C ASP A 60 3.94 -16.04 -3.93
N ARG A 61 3.95 -15.56 -2.68
CA ARG A 61 2.74 -15.35 -1.89
C ARG A 61 1.82 -14.33 -2.53
N ALA A 62 2.36 -13.23 -3.05
CA ALA A 62 1.57 -12.20 -3.74
C ALA A 62 0.94 -12.74 -5.04
N GLU A 63 1.68 -13.49 -5.85
CA GLU A 63 1.15 -14.12 -7.07
C GLU A 63 0.04 -15.14 -6.76
N LYS A 64 0.26 -16.01 -5.77
CA LYS A 64 -0.75 -16.96 -5.27
C LYS A 64 -1.99 -16.23 -4.74
N ALA A 65 -1.85 -15.04 -4.15
CA ALA A 65 -2.99 -14.25 -3.69
C ALA A 65 -3.84 -13.73 -4.86
N ILE A 66 -3.21 -13.27 -5.95
CA ILE A 66 -3.92 -12.86 -7.17
C ILE A 66 -4.70 -14.03 -7.75
N LYS A 67 -4.08 -15.20 -7.89
CA LYS A 67 -4.74 -16.39 -8.45
C LYS A 67 -5.99 -16.76 -7.66
N ARG A 68 -5.86 -16.89 -6.34
CA ARG A 68 -6.99 -17.18 -5.44
C ARG A 68 -8.09 -16.13 -5.48
N ALA A 69 -7.74 -14.85 -5.55
CA ALA A 69 -8.73 -13.79 -5.61
C ALA A 69 -9.48 -13.75 -6.96
N LYS A 70 -8.80 -14.07 -8.06
CA LYS A 70 -9.44 -14.23 -9.38
C LYS A 70 -10.39 -15.43 -9.43
N GLU A 71 -10.03 -16.56 -8.82
CA GLU A 71 -10.91 -17.72 -8.72
C GLU A 71 -12.20 -17.36 -7.96
N LYS A 72 -12.10 -16.54 -6.91
CA LYS A 72 -13.26 -16.06 -6.15
C LYS A 72 -14.18 -15.15 -6.96
N LEU A 73 -13.65 -14.30 -7.84
CA LEU A 73 -14.49 -13.41 -8.68
C LEU A 73 -15.46 -14.17 -9.60
N ASN A 74 -15.17 -15.44 -9.92
CA ASN A 74 -16.01 -16.27 -10.78
C ASN A 74 -17.09 -17.05 -10.01
N GLY A 75 -17.15 -16.92 -8.68
CA GLY A 75 -18.14 -17.59 -7.83
C GLY A 75 -19.47 -16.86 -7.78
N LYS A 76 -20.59 -17.60 -7.74
CA LYS A 76 -21.97 -17.05 -7.75
C LYS A 76 -22.35 -16.22 -6.52
N GLU A 77 -21.64 -16.34 -5.40
CA GLU A 77 -21.88 -15.60 -4.13
C GLU A 77 -20.67 -14.76 -3.70
N ALA A 78 -19.78 -14.41 -4.63
CA ALA A 78 -18.56 -13.73 -4.28
C ALA A 78 -18.78 -12.27 -3.85
N ASP A 79 -18.21 -11.90 -2.70
CA ASP A 79 -17.98 -10.50 -2.34
C ASP A 79 -16.95 -9.90 -3.31
N LEU A 80 -17.48 -9.28 -4.37
CA LEU A 80 -16.70 -8.75 -5.49
C LEU A 80 -15.74 -7.65 -5.03
N THR A 81 -16.18 -6.79 -4.11
CA THR A 81 -15.37 -5.70 -3.57
C THR A 81 -14.16 -6.27 -2.83
N ARG A 82 -14.39 -7.21 -1.92
CA ARG A 82 -13.30 -7.84 -1.16
C ARG A 82 -12.33 -8.61 -2.06
N ALA A 83 -12.83 -9.27 -3.10
CA ALA A 83 -11.99 -9.97 -4.06
C ALA A 83 -11.16 -8.98 -4.91
N GLN A 84 -11.75 -7.87 -5.32
CA GLN A 84 -11.07 -6.81 -6.06
C GLN A 84 -9.97 -6.16 -5.23
N ASP A 85 -10.25 -5.84 -3.96
CA ASP A 85 -9.25 -5.28 -3.04
C ASP A 85 -8.08 -6.24 -2.80
N ALA A 86 -8.37 -7.55 -2.69
CA ALA A 86 -7.32 -8.56 -2.57
C ALA A 86 -6.39 -8.58 -3.79
N ILE A 87 -6.95 -8.42 -4.99
CA ILE A 87 -6.16 -8.29 -6.22
C ILE A 87 -5.35 -7.00 -6.21
N THR A 88 -5.96 -5.87 -5.84
CA THR A 88 -5.29 -4.57 -5.77
C THR A 88 -4.10 -4.59 -4.80
N ARG A 89 -4.28 -5.13 -3.58
CA ARG A 89 -3.19 -5.30 -2.60
C ARG A 89 -2.05 -6.16 -3.14
N ALA A 90 -2.38 -7.29 -3.77
CA ALA A 90 -1.36 -8.21 -4.28
C ALA A 90 -0.62 -7.62 -5.49
N ARG A 91 -1.31 -6.91 -6.38
CA ARG A 91 -0.66 -6.17 -7.48
C ARG A 91 0.24 -5.06 -6.96
N ASN A 92 -0.19 -4.34 -5.93
CA ASN A 92 0.60 -3.30 -5.29
C ASN A 92 1.93 -3.87 -4.76
N ARG A 93 1.88 -5.00 -4.04
CA ARG A 93 3.09 -5.73 -3.60
C ARG A 93 4.03 -6.05 -4.77
N LEU A 94 3.52 -6.68 -5.83
CA LEU A 94 4.33 -7.03 -7.00
C LEU A 94 4.93 -5.82 -7.71
N LYS A 95 4.18 -4.72 -7.79
CA LYS A 95 4.64 -3.45 -8.36
C LYS A 95 5.79 -2.86 -7.54
N ILE A 96 5.69 -2.89 -6.21
CA ILE A 96 6.70 -2.27 -5.34
C ILE A 96 7.99 -3.09 -5.33
N ILE A 97 7.93 -4.41 -5.51
CA ILE A 97 9.14 -5.27 -5.64
C ILE A 97 10.07 -4.77 -6.77
N SER A 98 9.53 -4.22 -7.87
CA SER A 98 10.37 -3.70 -8.97
C SER A 98 11.07 -2.36 -8.65
N ARG A 99 10.98 -1.87 -7.41
CA ARG A 99 11.72 -0.70 -6.92
C ARG A 99 13.12 -1.05 -6.41
N ILE A 100 13.39 -2.34 -6.19
CA ILE A 100 14.71 -2.90 -5.90
C ILE A 100 15.25 -3.53 -7.18
#